data_AF-A0A3G8JH37-F1
#
_entry.id   AF-A0A3G8JH37-F1
#
_cell.length_a   1.000
_cell.length_b   1.000
_cell.length_c   1.000
_cell.angle_alpha   90.00
_cell.angle_beta   90.00
_cell.angle_gamma   90.00
#
_symmetry.space_group_name_H-M   'P 1'
#
loop_
_entity.id
_entity.type
_entity.pdbx_description
1 polymer ?
#
loop_
_entity_poly.entity_id
_entity_poly.type
_entity_poly.pdbx_seq_one_letter_code
_entity_poly.pdbx_strand_id
1 'polypeptide(L)'
;MGLGDAALIKDNHVVAAGSVSAALAAVRAAAPDLPVEVEVDSLAQLDEVLALEPQLVLLDNFALWETQMAVQRRDARSPQTKLESSGGLSLDMAEDYARTGVDYLAVGALTHSVTVLDLGLDIPTP
;
A
#
# COMPACT_ATOMS: atom_id res chain seq x y z
N MET A 1 -6.11 -10.81 -11.15
CA MET A 1 -6.58 -9.59 -10.50
C MET A 1 -6.39 -8.40 -11.43
N GLY A 2 -7.21 -7.36 -11.29
CA GLY A 2 -7.22 -6.13 -12.11
C GLY A 2 -7.99 -4.99 -11.41
N LEU A 3 -8.29 -3.92 -12.15
CA LEU A 3 -8.82 -2.67 -11.60
C LEU A 3 -10.21 -2.76 -10.92
N GLY A 4 -10.89 -3.89 -11.00
CA GLY A 4 -12.23 -4.09 -10.41
C GLY A 4 -12.22 -4.83 -9.06
N ASP A 5 -11.07 -5.29 -8.58
CA ASP A 5 -11.00 -6.12 -7.36
C ASP A 5 -11.03 -5.29 -6.07
N ALA A 6 -10.48 -4.08 -6.11
CA ALA A 6 -10.45 -3.10 -5.03
C ALA A 6 -10.34 -1.69 -5.62
N ALA A 7 -10.73 -0.68 -4.84
CA ALA A 7 -10.65 0.71 -5.25
C ALA A 7 -9.38 1.31 -4.65
N LEU A 8 -8.43 1.65 -5.50
CA LEU A 8 -7.17 2.29 -5.10
C LEU A 8 -7.21 3.78 -5.48
N ILE A 9 -7.35 4.64 -4.47
CA ILE A 9 -7.34 6.08 -4.63
C ILE A 9 -5.89 6.56 -4.66
N LYS A 10 -5.41 6.85 -5.87
CA LYS A 10 -4.11 7.48 -6.14
C LYS A 10 -4.18 9.01 -6.25
N ASP A 11 -3.01 9.64 -6.29
CA ASP A 11 -2.76 11.05 -6.61
C ASP A 11 -3.70 11.66 -7.67
N ASN A 12 -3.86 10.98 -8.81
CA ASN A 12 -4.67 11.45 -9.94
C ASN A 12 -6.15 11.58 -9.59
N HIS A 13 -6.67 10.67 -8.76
CA HIS A 13 -8.05 10.71 -8.28
C HIS A 13 -8.27 11.82 -7.26
N VAL A 14 -7.28 12.03 -6.38
CA VAL A 14 -7.28 13.13 -5.41
C VAL A 14 -7.32 14.48 -6.13
N VAL A 15 -6.49 14.66 -7.15
CA VAL A 15 -6.49 15.87 -7.99
C VAL A 15 -7.84 16.06 -8.70
N ALA A 16 -8.38 14.99 -9.30
CA ALA A 16 -9.66 15.05 -10.01
C ALA A 16 -10.85 15.35 -9.08
N ALA A 17 -10.83 14.83 -7.86
CA ALA A 17 -11.87 15.06 -6.84
C ALA A 17 -11.65 16.35 -6.03
N GLY A 18 -10.47 16.96 -6.11
CA GLY A 18 -10.06 18.17 -5.41
C GLY A 18 -9.55 17.96 -3.98
N SER A 19 -9.78 16.79 -3.37
CA SER A 19 -9.20 16.40 -2.07
C SER A 19 -9.31 14.90 -1.84
N VAL A 20 -8.52 14.37 -0.90
CA VAL A 20 -8.56 12.95 -0.54
C VAL A 20 -9.89 12.56 0.08
N SER A 21 -10.45 13.43 0.92
CA SER A 21 -11.77 13.25 1.52
C SER A 21 -12.89 13.17 0.49
N ALA A 22 -12.84 14.04 -0.53
CA ALA A 22 -13.81 14.01 -1.62
C ALA A 22 -13.68 12.74 -2.47
N ALA A 23 -12.45 12.31 -2.77
CA ALA A 23 -12.21 11.08 -3.51
C ALA A 23 -12.73 9.85 -2.75
N LEU A 24 -12.41 9.73 -1.45
CA LEU A 24 -12.84 8.61 -0.62
C LEU A 24 -14.37 8.57 -0.46
N ALA A 25 -15.01 9.72 -0.27
CA ALA A 25 -16.47 9.81 -0.21
C ALA A 25 -17.13 9.40 -1.53
N ALA A 26 -16.57 9.83 -2.67
CA ALA A 26 -17.09 9.48 -3.99
C ALA A 26 -17.00 7.97 -4.25
N VAL A 27 -15.88 7.33 -3.91
CA VAL A 27 -15.69 5.87 -4.06
C VAL A 27 -16.66 5.11 -3.16
N ARG A 28 -16.76 5.47 -1.88
CA ARG A 28 -17.69 4.82 -0.93
C ARG A 28 -19.15 4.94 -1.37
N ALA A 29 -19.53 6.04 -2.02
CA ALA A 29 -20.88 6.22 -2.54
C ALA A 29 -21.14 5.38 -3.82
N ALA A 30 -20.15 5.27 -4.70
CA ALA A 30 -20.27 4.55 -5.96
C ALA A 30 -20.15 3.02 -5.82
N ALA A 31 -19.34 2.55 -4.87
CA ALA A 31 -19.02 1.14 -4.66
C ALA A 31 -18.84 0.82 -3.17
N PRO A 32 -19.93 0.85 -2.36
CA PRO A 32 -19.85 0.73 -0.90
C PRO A 32 -19.31 -0.62 -0.40
N ASP A 33 -19.49 -1.69 -1.18
CA ASP A 33 -19.09 -3.05 -0.82
C ASP A 33 -17.64 -3.37 -1.24
N LEU A 34 -16.98 -2.46 -1.95
CA LEU A 34 -15.63 -2.68 -2.47
C LEU A 34 -14.59 -2.22 -1.45
N PRO A 35 -13.54 -3.02 -1.17
CA PRO A 35 -12.43 -2.57 -0.34
C PRO A 35 -11.79 -1.32 -0.93
N VAL A 36 -11.53 -0.32 -0.08
CA VAL A 36 -10.89 0.94 -0.49
C VAL A 36 -9.52 1.06 0.16
N GLU A 37 -8.57 1.39 -0.69
CA GLU A 37 -7.21 1.72 -0.35
C GLU A 37 -6.91 3.16 -0.78
N VAL A 38 -6.17 3.88 0.04
CA VAL A 38 -5.77 5.26 -0.24
C VAL A 38 -4.25 5.37 -0.23
N GLU A 39 -3.68 5.84 -1.33
CA GLU A 39 -2.25 6.14 -1.44
C GLU A 39 -1.97 7.53 -0.86
N VAL A 40 -0.92 7.63 -0.04
CA VAL A 40 -0.42 8.89 0.52
C VAL A 40 1.09 8.96 0.36
N ASP A 41 1.59 10.16 0.09
CA ASP A 41 3.02 10.45 -0.12
C ASP A 41 3.66 11.25 1.04
N SER A 42 2.86 11.59 2.06
CA SER A 42 3.32 12.40 3.18
C SER A 42 2.55 12.13 4.47
N LEU A 43 3.23 12.33 5.60
CA LEU A 43 2.63 12.22 6.94
C LEU A 43 1.44 13.19 7.15
N ALA A 44 1.40 14.31 6.43
CA ALA A 44 0.30 15.25 6.47
C ALA A 44 -0.96 14.68 5.80
N GLN A 45 -0.83 14.12 4.59
CA GLN A 45 -1.93 13.42 3.93
C GLN A 45 -2.40 12.22 4.76
N LEU A 46 -1.48 11.46 5.35
CA LEU A 46 -1.83 10.36 6.25
C LEU A 46 -2.71 10.85 7.41
N ASP A 47 -2.38 11.97 8.04
CA ASP A 47 -3.17 12.53 9.14
C ASP A 47 -4.62 12.84 8.71
N GLU A 48 -4.81 13.39 7.51
CA GLU A 48 -6.12 13.68 6.93
C GLU A 48 -6.91 12.39 6.67
N VAL A 49 -6.24 11.40 6.09
CA VAL A 49 -6.84 10.12 5.69
C VAL A 49 -7.23 9.26 6.89
N LEU A 50 -6.40 9.21 7.94
CA LEU A 50 -6.70 8.43 9.15
C LEU A 50 -7.99 8.88 9.84
N ALA A 51 -8.36 10.16 9.74
CA ALA A 51 -9.62 10.68 10.28
C ALA A 51 -10.86 10.16 9.53
N LEU A 52 -10.69 9.58 8.35
CA LEU A 52 -11.75 9.02 7.51
C LEU A 52 -11.88 7.49 7.63
N GLU A 53 -10.98 6.87 8.39
CA GLU A 53 -10.93 5.43 8.69
C GLU A 53 -11.03 4.56 7.42
N PRO A 54 -10.10 4.68 6.45
CA PRO A 54 -10.05 3.76 5.31
C PRO A 54 -9.69 2.33 5.77
N GLN A 55 -9.98 1.32 4.94
CA GLN A 55 -9.59 -0.04 5.29
C GLN A 55 -8.07 -0.24 5.21
N LEU A 56 -7.41 0.38 4.22
CA LEU A 56 -5.98 0.29 3.98
C LEU A 56 -5.43 1.64 3.51
N VAL A 57 -4.23 1.99 3.96
CA VAL A 57 -3.46 3.13 3.46
C VAL A 57 -2.13 2.63 2.94
N LEU A 58 -1.81 3.01 1.70
CA LEU A 58 -0.54 2.74 1.05
C LEU A 58 0.39 3.93 1.25
N LEU A 59 1.52 3.70 1.91
CA LEU A 59 2.58 4.66 2.14
C LEU A 59 3.55 4.63 0.95
N ASP A 60 3.45 5.62 0.06
CA ASP A 60 4.27 5.66 -1.16
C ASP A 60 5.62 6.32 -0.91
N ASN A 61 6.70 5.54 -1.07
CA ASN A 61 8.09 5.98 -0.95
C ASN A 61 8.45 6.65 0.40
N PHE A 62 7.78 6.27 1.48
CA PHE A 62 8.13 6.74 2.82
C PHE A 62 9.51 6.24 3.24
N ALA A 63 10.33 7.11 3.83
CA ALA A 63 11.53 6.64 4.51
C ALA A 63 11.18 5.82 5.75
N LEU A 64 12.09 4.96 6.20
CA LEU A 64 11.88 4.07 7.35
C LEU A 64 11.38 4.80 8.63
N TRP A 65 11.92 6.00 8.89
CA TRP A 65 11.50 6.81 10.05
C TRP A 65 10.08 7.38 9.88
N GLU A 66 9.67 7.71 8.66
CA GLU A 66 8.32 8.17 8.35
C GLU A 66 7.34 7.02 8.50
N THR A 67 7.70 5.82 8.04
CA THR A 67 6.91 4.60 8.21
C THR A 67 6.69 4.31 9.70
N GLN A 68 7.74 4.41 10.51
CA GLN A 68 7.62 4.25 11.97
C GLN A 68 6.66 5.28 12.59
N MET A 69 6.71 6.54 12.14
CA MET A 69 5.78 7.58 12.58
C MET A 69 4.35 7.32 12.08
N ALA A 70 4.19 6.81 10.86
CA ALA A 70 2.90 6.47 10.28
C ALA A 70 2.19 5.39 11.11
N VAL A 71 2.91 4.32 11.48
CA VAL A 71 2.40 3.27 12.36
C VAL A 71 1.96 3.83 13.71
N GLN A 72 2.80 4.64 14.36
CA GLN A 72 2.46 5.27 15.65
C GLN A 72 1.19 6.13 15.56
N ARG A 73 1.03 6.90 14.48
CA ARG A 73 -0.15 7.75 14.25
C ARG A 73 -1.39 6.91 13.98
N ARG A 74 -1.28 5.85 13.18
CA ARG A 74 -2.36 4.90 12.91
C ARG A 74 -2.81 4.25 14.21
N ASP A 75 -1.90 3.70 15.00
CA ASP A 75 -2.22 2.99 16.24
C ASP A 75 -2.97 3.90 17.23
N ALA A 76 -2.59 5.19 17.29
CA ALA A 76 -3.21 6.16 18.18
C ALA A 76 -4.58 6.67 17.71
N ARG A 77 -4.82 6.73 16.39
CA ARG A 77 -6.00 7.43 15.82
C ARG A 77 -6.99 6.52 15.13
N SER A 78 -6.51 5.53 14.39
CA SER A 78 -7.33 4.60 13.61
C SER A 78 -6.71 3.19 13.63
N PRO A 79 -6.75 2.50 14.78
CA PRO A 79 -6.07 1.21 14.97
C PRO A 79 -6.58 0.08 14.08
N GLN A 80 -7.74 0.27 13.42
CA GLN A 80 -8.30 -0.69 12.46
C GLN A 80 -7.84 -0.45 11.02
N THR A 81 -7.33 0.75 10.71
CA THR A 81 -6.79 1.06 9.37
C THR A 81 -5.50 0.28 9.18
N LYS A 82 -5.40 -0.52 8.13
CA LYS A 82 -4.14 -1.22 7.80
C LYS A 82 -3.16 -0.28 7.10
N LEU A 83 -1.87 -0.56 7.23
CA LEU A 83 -0.81 0.17 6.52
C LEU A 83 -0.02 -0.79 5.63
N GLU A 84 0.17 -0.38 4.38
CA GLU A 84 1.07 -1.03 3.42
C GLU A 84 2.22 -0.07 3.08
N SER A 85 3.47 -0.55 3.13
CA SER A 85 4.61 0.19 2.58
C SER A 85 4.82 -0.17 1.12
N SER A 86 5.03 0.84 0.27
CA SER A 86 5.31 0.68 -1.15
C SER A 86 6.39 1.66 -1.62
N GLY A 87 6.94 1.40 -2.80
CA GLY A 87 7.94 2.26 -3.43
C GLY A 87 9.38 1.88 -3.07
N GLY A 88 10.18 1.54 -4.10
CA GLY A 88 11.61 1.28 -3.96
C GLY A 88 12.02 0.13 -3.03
N LEU A 89 11.08 -0.68 -2.53
CA LEU A 89 11.36 -1.77 -1.60
C LEU A 89 12.19 -2.88 -2.23
N SER A 90 13.17 -3.37 -1.48
CA SER A 90 14.04 -4.48 -1.83
C SER A 90 14.17 -5.44 -0.65
N LEU A 91 14.64 -6.66 -0.93
CA LEU A 91 14.68 -7.74 0.06
C LEU A 91 15.57 -7.40 1.27
N ASP A 92 16.66 -6.67 1.05
CA ASP A 92 17.59 -6.21 2.09
C ASP A 92 16.96 -5.20 3.06
N MET A 93 15.94 -4.45 2.63
CA MET A 93 15.25 -3.47 3.49
C MET A 93 13.97 -4.03 4.14
N ALA A 94 13.47 -5.16 3.64
CA ALA A 94 12.13 -5.65 3.99
C ALA A 94 11.98 -5.90 5.51
N GLU A 95 13.03 -6.40 6.17
CA GLU A 95 13.01 -6.62 7.62
C GLU A 95 12.87 -5.31 8.40
N ASP A 96 13.60 -4.27 8.01
CA ASP A 96 13.56 -2.98 8.70
C ASP A 96 12.17 -2.36 8.62
N TYR A 97 11.57 -2.33 7.42
CA TYR A 97 10.20 -1.84 7.24
C TYR A 97 9.20 -2.70 8.01
N ALA A 98 9.30 -4.03 7.98
CA ALA A 98 8.41 -4.91 8.75
C ALA A 98 8.49 -4.64 10.26
N ARG A 99 9.69 -4.37 10.79
CA ARG A 99 9.91 -4.06 12.22
C ARG A 99 9.22 -2.78 12.68
N THR A 100 8.87 -1.87 11.75
CA THR A 100 8.10 -0.67 12.11
C THR A 100 6.67 -0.97 12.57
N GLY A 101 6.12 -2.13 12.16
CA GLY A 101 4.76 -2.55 12.47
C GLY A 101 3.72 -2.31 11.37
N VAL A 102 4.16 -2.08 10.13
CA VAL A 102 3.26 -2.10 8.95
C VAL A 102 2.67 -3.49 8.73
N ASP A 103 1.45 -3.53 8.20
CA ASP A 103 0.72 -4.78 7.97
C ASP A 103 1.21 -5.51 6.71
N TYR A 104 1.61 -4.75 5.69
CA TYR A 104 2.02 -5.27 4.38
C TYR A 104 3.23 -4.53 3.79
N LEU A 105 3.94 -5.22 2.89
CA LEU A 105 4.95 -4.64 2.00
C LEU A 105 4.60 -4.97 0.55
N ALA A 106 4.34 -3.95 -0.26
CA ALA A 106 4.14 -4.07 -1.70
C ALA A 106 5.50 -4.02 -2.42
N VAL A 107 5.98 -5.18 -2.86
CA VAL A 107 7.30 -5.32 -3.52
C VAL A 107 7.14 -5.61 -5.01
N GLY A 108 7.13 -4.55 -5.82
CA GLY A 108 6.99 -4.67 -7.29
C GLY A 108 8.06 -5.55 -7.95
N ALA A 109 9.29 -5.52 -7.41
CA ALA A 109 10.43 -6.28 -7.94
C ALA A 109 10.17 -7.81 -8.01
N LEU A 110 9.24 -8.33 -7.20
CA LEU A 110 8.83 -9.73 -7.24
C LEU A 110 8.18 -10.16 -8.57
N THR A 111 7.73 -9.20 -9.38
CA THR A 111 7.08 -9.49 -10.67
C THR A 111 7.77 -8.84 -11.86
N HIS A 112 8.23 -7.59 -11.74
CA HIS A 112 8.86 -6.89 -12.88
C HIS A 112 10.37 -7.10 -13.00
N SER A 113 11.05 -7.63 -11.97
CA SER A 113 12.51 -7.80 -11.91
C SER A 113 12.91 -9.22 -11.48
N VAL A 114 12.18 -10.22 -11.95
CA VAL A 114 12.44 -11.62 -11.58
C VAL A 114 13.72 -12.14 -12.20
N THR A 115 14.49 -12.91 -11.42
CA THR A 115 15.57 -13.76 -11.95
C THR A 115 15.00 -15.14 -12.23
N VAL A 116 15.17 -15.65 -13.44
CA VAL A 116 14.67 -16.98 -13.81
C VAL A 116 15.39 -18.07 -12.99
N LEU A 117 14.62 -19.02 -12.48
CA LEU A 117 15.19 -20.24 -11.92
C LEU A 117 15.59 -21.15 -13.08
N ASP A 118 16.88 -21.50 -13.15
CA ASP A 118 17.37 -22.42 -14.18
C ASP A 118 16.88 -23.84 -13.89
N LEU A 119 16.06 -24.38 -14.80
CA LEU A 119 15.38 -25.66 -14.64
C LEU A 119 15.72 -26.56 -15.84
N GLY A 120 16.30 -27.74 -15.54
CA GLY A 120 16.58 -28.80 -16.51
C GLY A 120 15.66 -30.00 -16.30
N LEU A 121 15.37 -30.72 -17.40
CA LEU A 121 14.67 -32.01 -17.37
C LEU A 121 15.65 -33.10 -17.82
N ASP A 122 16.05 -33.97 -16.89
CA ASP A 122 16.85 -35.14 -17.18
C ASP A 122 15.96 -36.35 -17.47
N ILE A 123 16.10 -36.91 -18.68
CA ILE A 123 15.43 -38.15 -19.07
C ILE A 123 16.47 -39.28 -18.95
N PRO A 124 16.26 -40.29 -18.08
CA PRO A 124 17.19 -41.41 -17.98
C PRO A 124 17.23 -42.19 -19.29
N THR A 125 18.44 -42.55 -19.73
CA THR A 125 18.63 -43.50 -20.83
C THR A 125 18.19 -44.90 -20.42
N PRO A 126 17.61 -45.69 -21.35
CA PRO A 126 17.14 -47.05 -21.06
C PRO A 126 18.27 -47.99 -20.60
#